data_AF-A0A509L3L1-F1
#
_entry.id   AF-A0A509L3L1-F1
#
_cell.length_a   1.000
_cell.length_b   1.000
_cell.length_c   1.000
_cell.angle_alpha   90.00
_cell.angle_beta   90.00
_cell.angle_gamma   90.00
#
_symmetry.space_group_name_H-M   'P 1'
#
loop_
_entity.id
_entity.type
_entity.pdbx_description
1 polymer ?
#
loop_
_entity_poly.entity_id
_entity_poly.type
_entity_poly.pdbx_seq_one_letter_code
_entity_poly.pdbx_strand_id
1 'polypeptide(L)'
;MASVSSNDNFIDPRDVEIEADNYESDIEDKKEEITLKYQEIADAEEIEDDEAEADARGELANLDDELSELVEESESILELHEECESYARGSNLINESYFAEYCEEFAYDCGEISRDSTMATYVDWDRYAEDSKMDYTTITFEGTDFYVQG
;
A
#
# COMPACT_ATOMS: atom_id res chain seq x y z
N MET A 1 -13.29 4.13 -2.73
CA MET A 1 -12.25 3.43 -3.50
C MET A 1 -12.06 2.06 -2.84
N ALA A 2 -11.55 1.06 -3.56
CA ALA A 2 -11.13 -0.16 -2.89
C ALA A 2 -9.88 0.18 -2.10
N SER A 3 -9.86 -0.10 -0.79
CA SER A 3 -8.64 -0.02 0.02
C SER A 3 -7.75 -1.18 -0.39
N VAL A 4 -6.47 -0.92 -0.65
CA VAL A 4 -5.47 -1.94 -0.91
C VAL A 4 -5.36 -2.85 0.32
N SER A 5 -5.46 -4.16 0.13
CA SER A 5 -5.33 -5.13 1.23
C SER A 5 -4.37 -6.25 0.90
N SER A 6 -3.58 -6.67 1.88
CA SER A 6 -2.74 -7.87 1.79
C SER A 6 -3.53 -9.17 1.57
N ASN A 7 -4.85 -9.16 1.79
CA ASN A 7 -5.73 -10.29 1.51
C ASN A 7 -6.23 -10.34 0.05
N ASP A 8 -5.94 -9.33 -0.76
CA ASP A 8 -6.35 -9.30 -2.15
C ASP A 8 -5.52 -10.28 -2.99
N ASN A 9 -6.18 -10.97 -3.92
CA ASN A 9 -5.49 -11.85 -4.87
C ASN A 9 -4.65 -11.05 -5.87
N PHE A 10 -5.09 -9.83 -6.18
CA PHE A 10 -4.41 -8.88 -7.06
C PHE A 10 -4.43 -7.49 -6.44
N ILE A 11 -3.26 -6.85 -6.41
CA ILE A 11 -3.13 -5.43 -6.09
C ILE A 11 -2.71 -4.70 -7.37
N ASP A 12 -3.47 -3.66 -7.75
CA ASP A 12 -3.13 -2.77 -8.87
C ASP A 12 -2.19 -1.67 -8.34
N PRO A 13 -0.97 -1.51 -8.87
CA PRO A 13 -0.06 -0.46 -8.44
C PRO A 13 -0.65 0.96 -8.50
N ARG A 14 -1.66 1.19 -9.34
CA ARG A 14 -2.34 2.49 -9.43
C ARG A 14 -3.28 2.73 -8.25
N ASP A 15 -3.86 1.67 -7.71
CA ASP A 15 -4.67 1.79 -6.49
C ASP A 15 -3.75 2.09 -5.29
N VAL A 16 -2.55 1.48 -5.26
CA VAL A 16 -1.48 1.80 -4.28
C VAL A 16 -1.04 3.26 -4.39
N GLU A 17 -0.74 3.75 -5.61
CA GLU A 17 -0.36 5.14 -5.87
C GLU A 17 -1.45 6.12 -5.37
N ILE A 18 -2.72 5.86 -5.70
CA ILE A 18 -3.84 6.70 -5.26
C ILE A 18 -3.95 6.72 -3.73
N GLU A 19 -3.81 5.56 -3.08
CA GLU A 19 -3.94 5.47 -1.62
C GLU A 19 -2.77 6.15 -0.92
N ALA A 20 -1.55 5.98 -1.42
CA ALA A 20 -0.37 6.68 -0.95
C ALA A 20 -0.48 8.21 -1.14
N ASP A 21 -0.91 8.70 -2.30
CA ASP A 21 -1.14 10.12 -2.56
C ASP A 21 -2.15 10.72 -1.57
N ASN A 22 -3.22 9.98 -1.23
CA ASN A 22 -4.19 10.44 -0.24
C ASN A 22 -3.54 10.54 1.15
N TYR A 23 -2.78 9.53 1.58
CA TYR A 23 -2.06 9.58 2.86
C TYR A 23 -1.04 10.71 2.90
N GLU A 24 -0.27 10.94 1.83
CA GLU A 24 0.68 12.05 1.75
C GLU A 24 -0.02 13.40 1.87
N SER A 25 -1.15 13.58 1.17
CA SER A 25 -1.98 14.78 1.26
C SER A 25 -2.52 15.00 2.68
N ASP A 26 -3.09 13.96 3.30
CA ASP A 26 -3.66 14.05 4.64
C ASP A 26 -2.56 14.37 5.68
N ILE A 27 -1.36 13.80 5.53
CA ILE A 27 -0.19 14.10 6.36
C ILE A 27 0.27 15.54 6.17
N GLU A 28 0.31 16.05 4.94
CA GLU A 28 0.68 17.44 4.64
C GLU A 28 -0.32 18.41 5.29
N ASP A 29 -1.61 18.18 5.10
CA ASP A 29 -2.68 18.98 5.68
C ASP A 29 -2.56 19.02 7.22
N LYS A 30 -2.33 17.88 7.86
CA LYS A 30 -2.10 17.82 9.32
C LYS A 30 -0.86 18.57 9.77
N LYS A 31 0.24 18.50 9.02
CA LYS A 31 1.45 19.29 9.32
C LYS A 31 1.21 20.80 9.18
N GLU A 32 0.37 21.21 8.23
CA GLU A 32 -0.03 22.62 8.11
C GLU A 32 -0.87 23.07 9.31
N GLU A 33 -1.86 22.27 9.74
CA GLU A 33 -2.66 22.53 10.95
C GLU A 33 -1.77 22.70 12.19
N ILE A 34 -0.82 21.78 12.40
CA ILE A 34 0.17 21.83 13.49
C ILE A 34 1.00 23.12 13.42
N THR A 35 1.45 23.50 12.22
CA THR A 35 2.26 24.71 12.02
C THR A 35 1.46 25.96 12.41
N LEU A 36 0.19 26.03 12.03
CA LEU A 36 -0.70 27.13 12.43
C LEU A 36 -0.89 27.17 13.95
N LYS A 37 -1.02 26.03 14.62
CA LYS A 37 -1.10 25.97 16.08
C LYS A 37 0.16 26.45 16.79
N TYR A 38 1.34 26.13 16.26
CA TYR A 38 2.58 26.72 16.78
C TYR A 38 2.61 28.25 16.68
N GLN A 39 2.05 28.81 15.60
CA GLN A 39 1.94 30.25 15.45
C GLN A 39 0.94 30.85 16.44
N GLU A 40 -0.23 30.23 16.64
CA GLU A 40 -1.20 30.68 17.64
C GLU A 40 -0.61 30.70 19.06
N ILE A 41 0.17 29.68 19.42
CA ILE A 41 0.91 29.62 20.69
C ILE A 41 1.88 30.80 20.80
N ALA A 42 2.69 31.05 19.75
CA ALA A 42 3.65 32.14 19.75
C ALA A 42 2.99 33.53 19.86
N ASP A 43 1.86 33.72 19.18
CA ASP A 43 1.08 34.96 19.23
C ASP A 43 0.47 35.17 20.64
N ALA A 44 -0.01 34.10 21.29
CA ALA A 44 -0.51 34.14 22.66
C ALA A 44 0.61 34.43 23.69
N GLU A 45 1.79 33.83 23.50
CA GLU A 45 2.99 34.10 24.32
C GLU A 45 3.43 35.57 24.20
N GLU A 46 3.35 36.19 23.01
CA GLU A 46 3.72 37.60 22.81
C GLU A 46 2.83 38.57 23.62
N ILE A 47 1.54 38.25 23.74
CA ILE A 47 0.57 39.09 24.47
C ILE A 47 0.38 38.67 25.94
N GLU A 48 1.17 37.70 26.43
CA GLU A 48 1.10 37.14 27.79
C GLU A 48 -0.31 36.60 28.13
N ASP A 49 -0.98 35.95 27.16
CA ASP A 49 -2.31 35.32 27.35
C ASP A 49 -2.18 33.82 27.67
N ASP A 50 -1.96 33.53 28.95
CA ASP A 50 -1.77 32.17 29.48
C ASP A 50 -2.95 31.22 29.17
N GLU A 51 -4.19 31.73 29.06
CA GLU A 51 -5.38 30.90 28.79
C GLU A 51 -5.39 30.47 27.32
N ALA A 52 -5.18 31.41 26.40
CA ALA A 52 -5.07 31.12 24.97
C ALA A 52 -3.87 30.21 24.64
N GLU A 53 -2.72 30.43 25.30
CA GLU A 53 -1.55 29.55 25.14
C GLU A 53 -1.86 28.11 25.58
N ALA A 54 -2.49 27.95 26.75
CA ALA A 54 -2.82 26.63 27.28
C ALA A 54 -3.82 25.88 26.40
N ASP A 55 -4.84 26.56 25.88
CA ASP A 55 -5.83 25.98 24.96
C ASP A 55 -5.15 25.54 23.66
N ALA A 56 -4.34 26.40 23.03
CA ALA A 56 -3.65 26.08 21.78
C ALA A 56 -2.65 24.92 21.94
N ARG A 57 -1.94 24.84 23.08
CA ARG A 57 -1.08 23.68 23.40
C ARG A 57 -1.87 22.39 23.57
N GLY A 58 -3.05 22.46 24.16
CA GLY A 58 -3.95 21.30 24.29
C GLY A 58 -4.41 20.76 22.94
N GLU A 59 -4.77 21.66 22.02
CA GLU A 59 -5.14 21.29 20.66
C GLU A 59 -3.96 20.74 19.86
N LEU A 60 -2.78 21.36 19.99
CA LEU A 60 -1.54 20.89 19.36
C LEU A 60 -1.21 19.44 19.76
N ALA A 61 -1.35 19.10 21.05
CA ALA A 61 -1.10 17.74 21.52
C ALA A 61 -2.03 16.70 20.85
N ASN A 62 -3.31 17.04 20.65
CA ASN A 62 -4.22 16.15 19.95
C ASN A 62 -3.84 16.00 18.46
N LEU A 63 -3.43 17.09 17.80
CA LEU A 63 -2.99 17.05 16.41
C LEU A 63 -1.70 16.24 16.23
N ASP A 64 -0.75 16.34 17.17
CA ASP A 64 0.47 15.53 17.16
C ASP A 64 0.14 14.04 17.33
N ASP A 65 -0.80 13.69 18.22
CA ASP A 65 -1.28 12.31 18.40
C ASP A 65 -1.97 11.80 17.11
N GLU A 66 -2.87 12.58 16.51
CA GLU A 66 -3.54 12.24 15.24
C GLU A 66 -2.55 12.06 14.09
N LEU A 67 -1.54 12.94 13.98
CA LEU A 67 -0.49 12.82 12.97
C LEU A 67 0.33 11.53 13.17
N SER A 68 0.65 11.18 14.42
CA SER A 68 1.38 9.95 14.74
C SER A 68 0.59 8.72 14.30
N GLU A 69 -0.70 8.65 14.61
CA GLU A 69 -1.57 7.54 14.21
C GLU A 69 -1.65 7.43 12.67
N LEU A 70 -1.80 8.56 11.98
CA LEU A 70 -1.87 8.59 10.51
C LEU A 70 -0.56 8.14 9.84
N VAL A 71 0.59 8.54 10.39
CA VAL A 71 1.91 8.11 9.90
C VAL A 71 2.11 6.61 10.12
N GLU A 72 1.70 6.08 11.27
CA GLU A 72 1.76 4.63 11.55
C GLU A 72 0.85 3.83 10.62
N GLU A 73 -0.36 4.31 10.32
CA GLU A 73 -1.30 3.64 9.41
C GLU A 73 -0.80 3.62 7.97
N SER A 74 -0.18 4.73 7.52
CA SER A 74 0.28 4.88 6.14
C SER A 74 1.61 4.19 5.83
N GLU A 75 2.40 3.81 6.84
CA GLU A 75 3.76 3.29 6.69
C GLU A 75 3.85 2.13 5.67
N SER A 76 2.97 1.13 5.82
CA SER A 76 2.99 -0.06 4.96
C SER A 76 2.60 0.25 3.51
N ILE A 77 1.68 1.20 3.29
CA ILE A 77 1.23 1.62 1.96
C ILE A 77 2.30 2.46 1.26
N LEU A 78 2.95 3.37 1.98
CA LEU A 78 4.03 4.20 1.43
C LEU A 78 5.26 3.34 1.07
N GLU A 79 5.61 2.36 1.91
CA GLU A 79 6.67 1.38 1.60
C GLU A 79 6.31 0.54 0.37
N LEU A 80 5.06 0.06 0.28
CA LEU A 80 4.58 -0.66 -0.88
C LEU A 80 4.62 0.19 -2.16
N HIS A 81 4.28 1.48 -2.07
CA HIS A 81 4.34 2.39 -3.20
C HIS A 81 5.77 2.48 -3.76
N GLU A 82 6.78 2.67 -2.91
CA GLU A 82 8.19 2.78 -3.34
C GLU A 82 8.67 1.51 -4.05
N GLU A 83 8.30 0.33 -3.54
CA GLU A 83 8.59 -0.96 -4.17
C GLU A 83 7.85 -1.10 -5.51
N CYS A 84 6.61 -0.62 -5.60
CA CYS A 84 5.83 -0.64 -6.83
C CYS A 84 6.40 0.27 -7.93
N GLU A 85 6.92 1.45 -7.60
CA GLU A 85 7.58 2.32 -8.58
C GLU A 85 8.84 1.66 -9.18
N SER A 86 9.53 0.90 -8.34
CA SER A 86 10.78 0.22 -8.67
C SER A 86 10.54 -1.00 -9.57
N TYR A 87 9.54 -1.82 -9.24
CA TYR A 87 9.37 -3.16 -9.81
C TYR A 87 8.05 -3.36 -10.56
N ALA A 88 6.99 -2.61 -10.25
CA ALA A 88 5.62 -2.85 -10.71
C ALA A 88 5.10 -1.79 -11.68
N ARG A 89 5.91 -1.38 -12.68
CA ARG A 89 5.58 -0.33 -13.68
C ARG A 89 4.41 -0.70 -14.63
N GLY A 90 3.21 -0.77 -14.07
CA GLY A 90 1.97 -1.18 -14.74
C GLY A 90 1.65 -2.68 -14.68
N SER A 91 2.41 -3.45 -13.89
CA SER A 91 2.19 -4.88 -13.67
C SER A 91 1.49 -5.10 -12.34
N ASN A 92 0.41 -5.88 -12.32
CA ASN A 92 -0.29 -6.19 -11.07
C ASN A 92 0.58 -7.04 -10.14
N LEU A 93 0.43 -6.83 -8.84
CA LEU A 93 0.97 -7.68 -7.79
C LEU A 93 0.03 -8.87 -7.60
N ILE A 94 0.57 -10.08 -7.59
CA ILE A 94 -0.20 -11.33 -7.51
C ILE A 94 0.10 -12.01 -6.20
N ASN A 95 -0.91 -12.27 -5.38
CA ASN A 95 -0.74 -12.90 -4.08
C ASN A 95 -0.10 -14.29 -4.19
N GLU A 96 0.89 -14.60 -3.36
CA GLU A 96 1.57 -15.91 -3.37
C GLU A 96 0.57 -17.08 -3.26
N SER A 97 -0.42 -16.96 -2.37
CA SER A 97 -1.41 -18.03 -2.14
C SER A 97 -2.33 -18.27 -3.34
N TYR A 98 -2.46 -17.28 -4.23
CA TYR A 98 -3.26 -17.35 -5.45
C TYR A 98 -2.42 -17.64 -6.70
N PHE A 99 -1.09 -17.60 -6.59
CA PHE A 99 -0.20 -17.62 -7.75
C PHE A 99 -0.33 -18.89 -8.61
N ALA A 100 -0.53 -20.06 -7.99
CA ALA A 100 -0.73 -21.30 -8.74
C ALA A 100 -2.01 -21.28 -9.60
N GLU A 101 -3.11 -20.76 -9.06
CA GLU A 101 -4.37 -20.59 -9.79
C GLU A 101 -4.21 -19.56 -10.91
N TYR A 102 -3.48 -18.47 -10.65
CA TYR A 102 -3.13 -17.48 -11.68
C TYR A 102 -2.33 -18.11 -12.83
N CYS A 103 -1.31 -18.92 -12.54
CA CYS A 103 -0.48 -19.56 -13.57
C CYS A 103 -1.29 -20.56 -14.42
N GLU A 104 -2.21 -21.30 -13.80
CA GLU A 104 -3.13 -22.18 -14.52
C GLU A 104 -4.01 -21.38 -15.50
N GLU A 105 -4.65 -20.31 -15.02
CA GLU A 105 -5.50 -19.46 -15.86
C GLU A 105 -4.70 -18.77 -16.97
N PHE A 106 -3.49 -18.31 -16.66
CA PHE A 106 -2.57 -17.72 -17.64
C PHE A 106 -2.20 -18.72 -18.75
N ALA A 107 -1.88 -19.97 -18.40
CA ALA A 107 -1.57 -21.02 -19.38
C ALA A 107 -2.76 -21.32 -20.31
N TYR A 108 -3.99 -21.29 -19.77
CA TYR A 108 -5.21 -21.41 -20.58
C TYR A 108 -5.39 -20.22 -21.53
N ASP A 109 -5.20 -19.00 -21.04
CA ASP A 109 -5.42 -17.78 -21.81
C ASP A 109 -4.37 -17.57 -22.90
N CYS A 110 -3.13 -17.99 -22.66
CA CYS A 110 -2.08 -18.04 -23.69
C CYS A 110 -2.27 -19.18 -24.70
N GLY A 111 -3.16 -20.14 -24.42
CA GLY A 111 -3.40 -21.29 -25.27
C GLY A 111 -2.28 -22.33 -25.25
N GLU A 112 -1.45 -22.34 -24.20
CA GLU A 112 -0.45 -23.40 -23.98
C GLU A 112 -1.14 -24.75 -23.78
N ILE A 113 -2.30 -24.71 -23.13
CA ILE A 113 -3.21 -25.83 -22.99
C ILE A 113 -4.65 -25.35 -23.16
N SER A 114 -5.49 -26.15 -23.82
CA SER A 114 -6.92 -25.82 -23.95
C SER A 114 -7.66 -26.13 -22.65
N ARG A 115 -8.57 -25.25 -22.23
CA ARG A 115 -9.48 -25.47 -21.08
C ARG A 115 -10.32 -26.75 -21.21
N ASP A 116 -10.63 -27.17 -22.43
CA ASP A 116 -11.40 -28.40 -22.71
C ASP A 116 -10.51 -29.65 -22.79
N SER A 117 -9.19 -29.49 -22.62
CA SER A 117 -8.25 -30.60 -22.73
C SER A 117 -8.25 -31.43 -21.46
N THR A 118 -8.54 -32.72 -21.59
CA THR A 118 -8.33 -33.70 -20.52
C THR A 118 -6.87 -33.78 -20.04
N MET A 119 -5.91 -33.25 -20.80
CA MET A 119 -4.51 -33.18 -20.37
C MET A 119 -4.31 -32.24 -19.17
N ALA A 120 -5.16 -31.23 -19.00
CA ALA A 120 -5.03 -30.25 -17.93
C ALA A 120 -5.14 -30.88 -16.54
N THR A 121 -5.96 -31.92 -16.39
CA THR A 121 -6.10 -32.68 -15.14
C THR A 121 -4.82 -33.46 -14.75
N TYR A 122 -3.86 -33.60 -15.66
CA TYR A 122 -2.59 -34.28 -15.41
C TYR A 122 -1.41 -33.31 -15.25
N VAL A 123 -1.64 -32.00 -15.36
CA VAL A 123 -0.61 -30.99 -15.14
C VAL A 123 -0.40 -30.81 -13.63
N ASP A 124 0.87 -30.75 -13.24
CA ASP A 124 1.27 -30.39 -11.88
C ASP A 124 1.39 -28.85 -11.82
N TRP A 125 0.29 -28.19 -11.50
CA TRP A 125 0.20 -26.73 -11.50
C TRP A 125 1.04 -26.08 -10.39
N ASP A 126 1.18 -26.76 -9.24
CA ASP A 126 2.07 -26.31 -8.18
C ASP A 126 3.52 -26.29 -8.68
N ARG A 127 3.96 -27.35 -9.36
CA ARG A 127 5.31 -27.38 -9.94
C ARG A 127 5.48 -26.34 -11.04
N TYR A 128 4.48 -26.16 -11.89
CA TYR A 128 4.50 -25.15 -12.95
C TYR A 128 4.66 -23.75 -12.36
N ALA A 129 3.87 -23.40 -11.35
CA ALA A 129 3.95 -22.11 -10.66
C ALA A 129 5.33 -21.90 -10.02
N GLU A 130 5.89 -22.91 -9.33
CA GLU A 130 7.24 -22.83 -8.76
C GLU A 130 8.32 -22.55 -9.81
N ASP A 131 8.24 -23.20 -10.97
CA ASP A 131 9.18 -22.94 -12.08
C ASP A 131 8.92 -21.54 -12.71
N SER A 132 7.67 -21.07 -12.75
CA SER A 132 7.29 -19.73 -13.24
C SER A 132 7.79 -18.59 -12.34
N LYS A 133 7.96 -18.81 -11.03
CA LYS A 133 8.46 -17.77 -10.09
C LYS A 133 9.81 -17.18 -10.50
N MET A 134 10.62 -17.90 -11.29
CA MET A 134 11.92 -17.40 -11.77
C MET A 134 11.82 -16.12 -12.60
N ASP A 135 10.68 -15.86 -13.22
CA ASP A 135 10.42 -14.67 -14.04
C ASP A 135 9.74 -13.54 -13.25
N TYR A 136 9.52 -13.73 -11.94
CA TYR A 136 8.84 -12.78 -11.07
C TYR A 136 9.77 -12.26 -9.96
N THR A 137 9.53 -11.02 -9.56
CA THR A 137 10.12 -10.38 -8.38
C THR A 137 9.15 -10.48 -7.22
N THR A 138 9.66 -10.73 -6.02
CA THR A 138 8.86 -10.81 -4.79
C THR A 138 8.85 -9.46 -4.07
N ILE A 139 7.66 -9.00 -3.69
CA ILE A 139 7.42 -7.84 -2.84
C ILE A 139 6.60 -8.32 -1.63
N THR A 140 6.99 -7.93 -0.41
CA THR A 140 6.27 -8.31 0.80
C THR A 140 5.43 -7.13 1.30
N PHE A 141 4.13 -7.34 1.48
CA PHE A 141 3.19 -6.34 2.01
C PHE A 141 2.42 -6.92 3.20
N GLU A 142 2.50 -6.26 4.35
CA GLU A 142 1.90 -6.69 5.63
C GLU A 142 2.19 -8.16 6.00
N GLY A 143 3.39 -8.64 5.66
CA GLY A 143 3.81 -10.02 5.91
C GLY A 143 3.28 -11.06 4.92
N THR A 144 2.65 -10.62 3.82
CA THR A 144 2.23 -11.46 2.71
C THR A 144 3.09 -11.20 1.48
N ASP A 145 3.55 -12.26 0.82
CA ASP A 145 4.37 -12.14 -0.38
C ASP A 145 3.49 -12.02 -1.64
N PHE A 146 3.88 -11.08 -2.50
CA PHE A 146 3.29 -10.83 -3.80
C PHE A 146 4.34 -10.97 -4.89
N TYR A 147 3.92 -11.46 -6.06
CA TYR A 147 4.76 -11.62 -7.22
C TYR A 147 4.42 -10.57 -8.29
N VAL A 148 5.47 -9.92 -8.80
CA VAL A 148 5.39 -8.94 -9.89
C VAL A 148 6.25 -9.41 -11.04
N GLN A 149 5.69 -9.38 -12.25
CA GLN A 149 6.45 -9.72 -13.44
C GLN A 149 7.49 -8.63 -13.73
N GLY A 150 8.78 -9.02 -13.79
CA GLY A 150 9.93 -8.13 -14.02
C GLY A 150 10.26 -7.85 -15.49
#